data_AF-A0A4Q2JP76-F1
#
_entry.id   AF-A0A4Q2JP76-F1
#
_cell.length_a   1.000
_cell.length_b   1.000
_cell.length_c   1.000
_cell.angle_alpha   90.00
_cell.angle_beta   90.00
_cell.angle_gamma   90.00
#
_symmetry.space_group_name_H-M   'P 1'
#
loop_
_entity.id
_entity.type
_entity.pdbx_description
1 polymer ?
#
loop_
_entity_poly.entity_id
_entity_poly.type
_entity_poly.pdbx_seq_one_letter_code
_entity_poly.pdbx_strand_id
1 'polypeptide(L)'
;MRISGLADASGVAVATIKFYLREGLLHPGVATSATQATYDDSHVRRLRLIRALTGPVGLSVQQARTILTLVDDPGDDLYASLGRAVGALPPATAPAP
;
A
#
# COMPACT_ATOMS: atom_id res chain seq x y z
N MET A 1 10.53 -11.11 -9.50
CA MET A 1 11.61 -10.10 -9.56
C MET A 1 12.41 -10.06 -8.25
N ARG A 2 13.69 -9.67 -8.28
CA ARG A 2 14.48 -9.36 -7.07
C ARG A 2 14.09 -8.00 -6.49
N ILE A 3 14.56 -7.65 -5.29
CA ILE A 3 14.22 -6.38 -4.63
C ILE A 3 14.58 -5.14 -5.46
N SER A 4 15.67 -5.19 -6.23
CA SER A 4 16.06 -4.09 -7.14
C SER A 4 15.03 -3.92 -8.27
N GLY A 5 14.60 -5.03 -8.90
CA GLY A 5 13.55 -4.98 -9.92
C GLY A 5 12.20 -4.52 -9.36
N LEU A 6 11.91 -4.83 -8.09
CA LEU A 6 10.73 -4.30 -7.40
C LEU A 6 10.83 -2.79 -7.19
N ALA A 7 12.02 -2.29 -6.82
CA ALA A 7 12.26 -0.85 -6.71
C ALA A 7 12.03 -0.13 -8.03
N ASP A 8 12.57 -0.66 -9.12
CA ASP A 8 12.39 -0.09 -10.46
C ASP A 8 10.91 -0.11 -10.89
N ALA A 9 10.23 -1.26 -10.73
CA ALA A 9 8.83 -1.41 -11.15
C ALA A 9 7.84 -0.59 -10.32
N SER A 10 8.16 -0.32 -9.06
CA SER A 10 7.31 0.48 -8.16
C SER A 10 7.71 1.96 -8.12
N GLY A 11 8.93 2.31 -8.52
CA GLY A 11 9.54 3.63 -8.29
C GLY A 11 9.78 3.93 -6.81
N VAL A 12 9.91 2.90 -5.95
CA VAL A 12 10.16 3.04 -4.52
C VAL A 12 11.60 2.62 -4.23
N ALA A 13 12.37 3.46 -3.53
CA ALA A 13 13.74 3.14 -3.19
C ALA A 13 13.84 1.84 -2.38
N VAL A 14 14.88 1.04 -2.62
CA VAL A 14 15.11 -0.25 -1.91
C VAL A 14 15.11 -0.08 -0.39
N ALA A 15 15.67 1.02 0.13
CA ALA A 15 15.66 1.33 1.55
C ALA A 15 14.23 1.50 2.11
N THR A 16 13.36 2.16 1.35
CA THR A 16 11.94 2.35 1.70
C THR A 16 11.15 1.05 1.59
N ILE A 17 11.46 0.20 0.62
CA ILE A 17 10.86 -1.15 0.54
C ILE A 17 11.23 -1.97 1.77
N LYS A 18 12.51 -1.98 2.16
CA LYS A 18 12.97 -2.64 3.39
C LYS A 18 12.33 -2.05 4.64
N PHE A 19 12.10 -0.74 4.66
CA PHE A 19 11.34 -0.08 5.71
C PHE A 19 9.91 -0.63 5.80
N TYR A 20 9.17 -0.69 4.70
CA TYR A 20 7.81 -1.21 4.73
C TYR A 20 7.74 -2.71 5.06
N LEU A 21 8.75 -3.50 4.70
CA LEU A 21 8.87 -4.90 5.14
C LEU A 21 9.09 -5.00 6.66
N ARG A 22 10.00 -4.21 7.26
CA ARG A 22 10.22 -4.24 8.72
C ARG A 22 8.99 -3.75 9.50
N GLU A 23 8.27 -2.79 8.93
CA GLU A 23 7.03 -2.27 9.51
C GLU A 23 5.80 -3.13 9.14
N GLY A 24 5.95 -4.25 8.43
CA GLY A 24 4.82 -5.12 8.05
C GLY A 24 3.76 -4.44 7.17
N LEU A 25 4.07 -3.30 6.54
CA LEU A 25 3.19 -2.67 5.55
C LEU A 25 3.22 -3.43 4.23
N LEU A 26 4.35 -4.04 3.88
CA LEU A 26 4.49 -4.89 2.71
C LEU A 26 4.60 -6.34 3.18
N HIS A 27 3.89 -7.26 2.52
CA HIS A 27 4.03 -8.69 2.79
C HIS A 27 5.43 -9.19 2.41
N PRO A 28 5.95 -10.24 3.08
CA PRO A 28 7.26 -10.77 2.79
C PRO A 28 7.32 -11.38 1.38
N GLY A 29 8.47 -11.23 0.73
CA GLY A 29 8.75 -11.94 -0.51
C GLY A 29 8.97 -13.44 -0.27
N VAL A 30 8.87 -14.23 -1.34
CA VAL A 30 9.12 -15.68 -1.29
C VAL A 30 10.61 -15.93 -1.19
N ALA A 31 11.06 -16.50 -0.08
CA ALA A 31 12.46 -16.83 0.13
C ALA A 31 12.97 -17.83 -0.91
N THR A 32 14.08 -17.51 -1.56
CA THR A 32 14.77 -18.40 -2.51
C THR A 32 16.13 -18.85 -2.01
N SER A 33 16.69 -18.18 -1.00
CA SER A 33 17.86 -18.61 -0.23
C SER A 33 17.88 -17.92 1.13
N ALA A 34 18.88 -18.20 1.97
CA ALA A 34 19.07 -17.54 3.26
C ALA A 34 19.14 -16.01 3.18
N THR A 35 19.54 -15.44 2.04
CA THR A 35 19.72 -14.00 1.83
C THR A 35 18.93 -13.42 0.66
N GLN A 36 18.16 -14.25 -0.05
CA GLN A 36 17.43 -13.83 -1.25
C GLN A 36 15.94 -14.15 -1.14
N ALA A 37 15.15 -13.22 -1.66
CA ALA A 37 13.72 -13.38 -1.84
C ALA A 37 13.30 -12.88 -3.23
N THR A 38 12.21 -13.45 -3.71
CA THR A 38 11.54 -13.04 -4.94
C THR A 38 10.22 -12.36 -4.63
N TYR A 39 9.91 -11.37 -5.45
CA TYR A 39 8.74 -10.50 -5.37
C TYR A 39 7.98 -10.57 -6.68
N ASP A 40 6.73 -10.17 -6.68
CA ASP A 40 5.83 -10.24 -7.84
C ASP A 40 4.97 -8.97 -7.93
N ASP A 41 4.01 -8.97 -8.85
CA ASP A 41 3.14 -7.82 -9.09
C ASP A 41 2.21 -7.51 -7.90
N SER A 42 1.96 -8.46 -7.01
CA SER A 42 1.19 -8.17 -5.78
C SER A 42 1.93 -7.17 -4.89
N HIS A 43 3.27 -7.26 -4.85
CA HIS A 43 4.11 -6.33 -4.11
C HIS A 43 4.11 -4.94 -4.76
N VAL A 44 4.15 -4.87 -6.09
CA VAL A 44 4.06 -3.59 -6.82
C VAL A 44 2.74 -2.89 -6.53
N ARG A 45 1.62 -3.62 -6.59
CA ARG A 45 0.28 -3.08 -6.28
C ARG A 45 0.21 -2.57 -4.85
N ARG A 46 0.72 -3.35 -3.89
CA ARG A 46 0.74 -2.96 -2.47
C ARG A 46 1.61 -1.73 -2.22
N LEU A 47 2.78 -1.63 -2.85
CA LEU A 47 3.64 -0.43 -2.75
C LEU A 47 2.98 0.83 -3.29
N ARG A 48 2.21 0.73 -4.39
CA ARG A 48 1.44 1.87 -4.91
C ARG A 48 0.38 2.32 -3.92
N LEU A 49 -0.33 1.39 -3.29
CA LEU A 49 -1.32 1.71 -2.26
C LEU A 49 -0.68 2.37 -1.03
N ILE A 50 0.43 1.82 -0.52
CA ILE A 50 1.19 2.43 0.58
C ILE A 50 1.59 3.87 0.26
N ARG A 51 2.06 4.15 -0.97
CA ARG A 51 2.43 5.51 -1.38
C ARG A 51 1.22 6.45 -1.48
N ALA A 52 0.07 5.96 -1.94
CA ALA A 52 -1.14 6.77 -2.00
C ALA A 52 -1.58 7.21 -0.59
N LEU A 53 -1.43 6.32 0.40
CA LEU A 53 -1.78 6.59 1.80
C LEU A 53 -0.75 7.48 2.52
N THR A 54 0.55 7.30 2.27
CA THR A 54 1.61 8.01 3.01
C THR A 54 2.09 9.29 2.34
N GLY A 55 1.89 9.45 1.03
CA GLY A 55 2.30 10.64 0.28
C GLY A 55 1.29 11.77 0.39
N PRO A 56 0.32 11.91 -0.55
CA PRO A 56 -0.61 13.05 -0.56
C PRO A 56 -1.52 13.14 0.66
N VAL A 57 -1.95 11.99 1.21
CA VAL A 57 -2.84 11.93 2.37
C VAL A 57 -2.07 12.13 3.68
N GLY A 58 -0.75 11.92 3.67
CA GLY A 58 0.13 12.19 4.82
C GLY A 58 -0.12 11.30 6.04
N LEU A 59 -0.69 10.10 5.86
CA LEU A 59 -0.95 9.20 6.98
C LEU A 59 0.34 8.71 7.63
N SER A 60 0.30 8.55 8.95
CA SER A 60 1.36 7.86 9.66
C SER A 60 1.45 6.40 9.23
N VAL A 61 2.61 5.79 9.41
CA VAL A 61 2.84 4.37 9.10
C VAL A 61 1.85 3.46 9.83
N GLN A 62 1.47 3.81 11.06
CA GLN A 62 0.49 3.07 11.85
C GLN A 62 -0.92 3.17 11.25
N GLN A 63 -1.36 4.38 10.86
CA GLN A 63 -2.65 4.59 10.22
C GLN A 63 -2.73 3.89 8.86
N ALA A 64 -1.67 3.98 8.07
CA ALA A 64 -1.56 3.27 6.80
C ALA A 64 -1.67 1.75 7.01
N ARG A 65 -1.00 1.19 8.04
CA ARG A 65 -1.11 -0.24 8.37
C ARG A 65 -2.57 -0.64 8.67
N THR A 66 -3.28 0.13 9.49
CA THR A 66 -4.70 -0.14 9.81
C THR A 66 -5.57 -0.19 8.55
N ILE A 67 -5.42 0.78 7.65
CA ILE A 67 -6.18 0.80 6.40
C ILE A 67 -5.80 -0.37 5.50
N LEU A 68 -4.51 -0.71 5.41
CA LEU A 68 -4.05 -1.83 4.59
C LEU A 68 -4.62 -3.16 5.10
N THR A 69 -4.62 -3.40 6.42
CA THR A 69 -5.23 -4.60 7.01
C THR A 69 -6.71 -4.68 6.69
N LEU A 70 -7.42 -3.56 6.74
CA LEU A 70 -8.82 -3.46 6.37
C LEU A 70 -9.05 -3.76 4.87
N VAL A 71 -8.15 -3.34 3.99
CA VAL A 71 -8.21 -3.68 2.56
C VAL A 71 -7.90 -5.16 2.29
N ASP A 72 -6.97 -5.75 3.05
CA ASP A 72 -6.54 -7.15 2.91
C ASP A 72 -7.56 -8.14 3.47
N ASP A 73 -8.20 -7.77 4.58
CA ASP A 73 -9.29 -8.50 5.22
C ASP A 73 -10.50 -7.57 5.34
N PRO A 74 -11.17 -7.31 4.20
CA PRO A 74 -12.39 -6.55 4.20
C PRO A 74 -13.47 -7.48 4.76
N GLY A 75 -13.65 -7.45 6.08
CA GLY A 75 -14.86 -7.97 6.69
C GLY A 75 -16.09 -7.40 5.96
N ASP A 76 -17.23 -8.08 6.05
CA ASP A 76 -18.43 -7.79 5.24
C ASP A 76 -18.92 -6.33 5.28
N ASP A 77 -18.53 -5.56 6.31
CA ASP A 77 -19.03 -4.20 6.57
C ASP A 77 -18.02 -3.07 6.25
N LEU A 78 -16.75 -3.35 5.93
CA LEU A 78 -15.79 -2.27 5.61
C LEU A 78 -16.12 -1.61 4.27
N TYR A 79 -16.30 -2.39 3.20
CA TYR A 79 -16.67 -1.83 1.90
C TYR A 79 -18.03 -1.11 1.97
N ALA A 80 -18.96 -1.61 2.79
CA ALA A 80 -20.22 -0.94 3.06
C ALA A 80 -20.03 0.38 3.80
N SER A 81 -19.17 0.43 4.82
CA SER A 81 -18.88 1.63 5.60
C SER A 81 -18.08 2.67 4.81
N LEU A 82 -17.10 2.24 4.02
CA LEU A 82 -16.34 3.11 3.12
C LEU A 82 -17.23 3.62 1.98
N GLY A 83 -18.09 2.77 1.42
CA GLY A 83 -19.09 3.16 0.43
C GLY A 83 -20.08 4.20 0.97
N ARG A 84 -20.54 4.05 2.22
CA ARG A 84 -21.36 5.06 2.90
C ARG A 84 -20.60 6.37 3.11
N ALA A 85 -19.35 6.30 3.55
CA ALA A 85 -18.53 7.49 3.79
C ALA A 85 -18.19 8.24 2.48
N VAL A 86 -17.84 7.51 1.41
CA VAL A 86 -17.56 8.08 0.09
C VAL A 86 -18.84 8.63 -0.55
N GLY A 87 -19.97 7.93 -0.44
CA GLY A 87 -21.25 8.41 -0.94
C GLY A 87 -21.81 9.62 -0.18
N ALA A 88 -21.36 9.84 1.05
CA ALA A 88 -21.71 11.02 1.85
C ALA A 88 -20.83 12.25 1.56
N LEU A 89 -19.74 12.09 0.81
CA LEU A 89 -18.95 13.23 0.38
C LEU A 89 -19.71 14.01 -0.72
N PRO A 90 -19.76 15.35 -0.64
CA PRO A 90 -20.30 16.15 -1.73
C PRO A 90 -19.50 15.89 -3.01
N PRO A 91 -20.13 15.99 -4.20
CA PRO A 91 -19.41 15.81 -5.47
C PRO A 91 -18.20 16.74 -5.47
N ALA A 92 -17.03 16.21 -5.83
CA ALA A 92 -15.82 17.00 -5.92
C ALA A 92 -16.10 18.20 -6.83
N THR A 93 -16.22 19.39 -6.24
CA THR A 93 -16.34 20.64 -6.98
C THR A 93 -15.11 20.72 -7.86
N ALA A 94 -15.32 20.64 -9.18
CA ALA A 94 -14.28 20.86 -10.16
C ALA A 94 -13.56 22.19 -9.84
N PRO A 95 -12.23 22.27 -9.97
CA PRO A 95 -11.54 23.52 -9.73
C PRO A 95 -12.13 24.60 -10.65
N ALA A 96 -12.48 25.74 -10.06
CA ALA A 96 -13.00 26.90 -10.78
C ALA A 96 -11.99 27.31 -11.88
N PRO A 97 -12.49 27.78 -13.06
CA PRO A 97 -11.68 28.05 -14.24
C PRO A 97 -10.64 29.16 -14.03
#